data_AF-A0A0R2QGC1-F1
#
_entry.id   AF-A0A0R2QGC1-F1
#
_cell.length_a   1.000
_cell.length_b   1.000
_cell.length_c   1.000
_cell.angle_alpha   90.00
_cell.angle_beta   90.00
_cell.angle_gamma   90.00
#
_symmetry.space_group_name_H-M   'P 1'
#
loop_
_entity.id
_entity.type
_entity.pdbx_description
1 polymer ?
#
loop_
_entity_poly.entity_id
_entity_poly.type
_entity_poly.pdbx_seq_one_letter_code
_entity_poly.pdbx_strand_id
1 'polypeptide(L)'
;MKFVLRTILATAIALIIAMWVYALFFASKESVNKFEDRNWANRAQERCLVAREERKNLSDYRIVDSLGKDALIERADLVDRATDTIESFVKEFRRTLPTDPKGRELVGLWLDDYEIYIADRREFSNNLRIGINERFAETPIDGLPLSEKIATFAADNEMSYCKPPIDLSI
;
A
#
# COMPACT_ATOMS: atom_id res chain seq x y z
N MET A 1 -10.20 -2.04 56.48
CA MET A 1 -9.52 -1.25 55.42
C MET A 1 -8.28 -1.92 54.83
N LYS A 2 -7.22 -2.22 55.60
CA LYS A 2 -5.97 -2.80 55.05
C LYS A 2 -6.14 -4.14 54.32
N PHE A 3 -7.00 -5.02 54.82
CA PHE A 3 -7.26 -6.33 54.17
C PHE A 3 -7.94 -6.17 52.82
N VAL A 4 -9.02 -5.37 52.77
CA VAL A 4 -9.75 -5.03 51.53
C VAL A 4 -8.82 -4.40 50.48
N LEU A 5 -7.95 -3.47 50.88
CA LEU A 5 -6.98 -2.84 49.97
C LEU A 5 -5.98 -3.86 49.40
N ARG A 6 -5.49 -4.79 50.22
CA ARG A 6 -4.58 -5.87 49.78
C ARG A 6 -5.27 -6.83 48.81
N THR A 7 -6.53 -7.18 49.07
CA THR A 7 -7.31 -8.04 48.17
C THR A 7 -7.52 -7.36 46.82
N ILE A 8 -7.93 -6.08 46.80
CA ILE A 8 -8.09 -5.31 45.55
C ILE A 8 -6.78 -5.26 44.77
N LEU A 9 -5.66 -4.96 45.44
CA LEU A 9 -4.36 -4.88 44.79
C LEU A 9 -3.92 -6.23 44.22
N ALA A 10 -4.09 -7.32 44.98
CA ALA A 10 -3.76 -8.67 44.52
C ALA A 10 -4.61 -9.08 43.31
N THR A 11 -5.92 -8.77 43.32
CA THR A 11 -6.80 -9.02 42.18
C THR A 11 -6.39 -8.19 40.96
N ALA A 12 -6.07 -6.91 41.12
CA ALA A 12 -5.61 -6.07 40.02
C ALA A 12 -4.32 -6.61 39.39
N ILE A 13 -3.34 -7.02 40.21
CA ILE A 13 -2.11 -7.65 39.75
C ILE A 13 -2.41 -8.95 38.99
N ALA A 14 -3.28 -9.80 39.53
CA ALA A 14 -3.65 -11.05 38.88
C ALA A 14 -4.32 -10.82 37.51
N LEU A 15 -5.20 -9.82 37.38
CA LEU A 15 -5.84 -9.46 36.12
C LEU A 15 -4.85 -8.92 35.10
N ILE A 16 -3.89 -8.08 35.53
CA ILE A 16 -2.81 -7.58 34.65
C ILE A 16 -1.96 -8.75 34.15
N ILE A 17 -1.56 -9.67 35.04
CA ILE A 17 -0.80 -10.87 34.66
C ILE A 17 -1.61 -11.71 33.66
N ALA A 18 -2.89 -11.97 33.94
CA ALA A 18 -3.76 -12.73 33.05
C ALA A 18 -3.90 -12.08 31.67
N MET A 19 -4.05 -10.75 31.60
CA MET A 19 -4.10 -9.99 30.36
C MET A 19 -2.81 -10.16 29.55
N TRP A 20 -1.63 -10.03 30.18
CA TRP A 20 -0.35 -10.21 29.48
C TRP A 20 -0.11 -11.64 29.03
N VAL A 21 -0.47 -12.63 29.85
CA VAL A 21 -0.40 -14.04 29.45
C VAL A 21 -1.29 -14.29 28.24
N TYR A 22 -2.52 -13.75 28.23
CA TYR A 22 -3.39 -13.83 27.06
C TYR A 22 -2.77 -13.17 25.83
N ALA A 23 -2.32 -11.93 25.94
CA ALA A 23 -1.76 -11.17 24.83
C ALA A 23 -0.50 -11.80 24.22
N LEU A 24 0.36 -12.41 25.04
CA LEU A 24 1.64 -12.96 24.58
C LEU A 24 1.54 -14.40 24.04
N PHE A 25 0.63 -15.20 24.59
CA PHE A 25 0.57 -16.64 24.31
C PHE A 25 -0.70 -17.09 23.56
N PHE A 26 -1.81 -16.36 23.66
CA PHE A 26 -3.11 -16.80 23.15
C PHE A 26 -3.69 -15.88 22.07
N ALA A 27 -3.40 -14.58 22.09
CA ALA A 27 -3.85 -13.66 21.06
C ALA A 27 -3.23 -14.04 19.69
N SER A 28 -4.05 -14.01 18.64
CA SER A 28 -3.55 -14.26 17.28
C SER A 28 -2.50 -13.22 16.91
N LYS A 29 -1.40 -13.68 16.33
CA LYS A 29 -0.34 -12.83 15.76
C LYS A 29 -0.55 -12.57 14.27
N GLU A 30 -1.63 -13.10 13.71
CA GLU A 30 -1.98 -12.91 12.32
C GLU A 30 -2.44 -11.47 12.09
N SER A 31 -1.94 -10.83 11.03
CA SER A 31 -2.40 -9.50 10.66
C SER A 31 -3.90 -9.54 10.34
N VAL A 32 -4.62 -8.50 10.77
CA VAL A 32 -6.03 -8.29 10.42
C VAL A 32 -6.22 -8.31 8.89
N ASN A 33 -5.22 -7.82 8.14
CA ASN A 33 -5.23 -7.76 6.68
C ASN A 33 -4.99 -9.12 5.99
N LYS A 34 -4.55 -10.15 6.72
CA LYS A 34 -4.23 -11.46 6.13
C LYS A 34 -5.50 -12.14 5.62
N PHE A 35 -5.46 -12.61 4.37
CA PHE A 35 -6.50 -13.47 3.78
C PHE A 35 -5.97 -14.87 3.48
N GLU A 36 -6.83 -15.84 3.16
CA GLU A 36 -6.41 -17.25 3.11
C GLU A 36 -5.89 -17.70 1.74
N ASP A 37 -6.41 -17.17 0.62
CA ASP A 37 -6.05 -17.64 -0.73
C ASP A 37 -4.60 -17.30 -1.15
N ARG A 38 -3.66 -18.15 -0.72
CA ARG A 38 -2.23 -17.99 -1.04
C ARG A 38 -1.93 -18.17 -2.52
N ASN A 39 -2.72 -18.97 -3.24
CA ASN A 39 -2.54 -19.15 -4.68
C ASN A 39 -2.83 -17.85 -5.43
N TRP A 40 -3.87 -17.12 -5.03
CA TRP A 40 -4.14 -15.80 -5.55
C TRP A 40 -3.03 -14.82 -5.23
N ALA A 41 -2.58 -14.77 -3.96
CA ALA A 41 -1.50 -13.86 -3.54
C ALA A 41 -0.20 -14.08 -4.32
N ASN A 42 0.18 -15.35 -4.57
CA ASN A 42 1.38 -15.68 -5.34
C ASN A 42 1.27 -15.20 -6.80
N ARG A 43 0.11 -15.41 -7.44
CA ARG A 43 -0.12 -14.89 -8.82
C ARG A 43 -0.09 -13.37 -8.86
N ALA A 44 -0.70 -12.71 -7.88
CA ALA A 44 -0.68 -11.26 -7.77
C ALA A 44 0.76 -10.73 -7.63
N GLN A 45 1.55 -11.34 -6.75
CA GLN A 45 2.97 -11.03 -6.56
C GLN A 45 3.78 -11.15 -7.87
N GLU A 46 3.61 -12.24 -8.61
CA GLU A 46 4.23 -12.44 -9.92
C GLU A 46 3.80 -11.37 -10.94
N ARG A 47 2.51 -11.04 -10.97
CA ARG A 47 1.98 -10.01 -11.88
C ARG A 47 2.51 -8.61 -11.55
N CYS A 48 2.61 -8.27 -10.27
CA CYS A 48 3.18 -6.99 -9.83
C CYS A 48 4.68 -6.90 -10.09
N LEU A 49 5.42 -8.02 -10.05
CA LEU A 49 6.82 -8.06 -10.47
C LEU A 49 6.98 -7.63 -11.93
N VAL A 50 6.11 -8.13 -12.83
CA VAL A 50 6.10 -7.71 -14.24
C VAL A 50 5.89 -6.20 -14.35
N ALA A 51 4.89 -5.64 -13.65
CA ALA A 51 4.64 -4.20 -13.67
C ALA A 51 5.83 -3.38 -13.13
N ARG A 52 6.55 -3.91 -12.13
CA ARG A 52 7.76 -3.26 -11.60
C ARG A 52 8.88 -3.24 -12.63
N GLU A 53 9.13 -4.35 -13.34
CA GLU A 53 10.15 -4.39 -14.39
C GLU A 53 9.77 -3.51 -15.59
N GLU A 54 8.49 -3.42 -15.94
CA GLU A 54 7.98 -2.46 -16.93
C GLU A 54 8.32 -1.03 -16.52
N ARG A 55 8.04 -0.62 -15.28
CA ARG A 55 8.39 0.72 -14.75
C ARG A 55 9.88 0.97 -14.73
N LYS A 56 10.68 -0.02 -14.33
CA LYS A 56 12.14 0.09 -14.32
C LYS A 56 12.71 0.36 -15.73
N ASN A 57 12.09 -0.20 -16.76
CA ASN A 57 12.47 0.05 -18.15
C ASN A 57 12.06 1.44 -18.66
N LEU A 58 11.20 2.17 -17.92
CA LEU A 58 10.88 3.57 -18.20
C LEU A 58 11.94 4.53 -17.66
N SER A 59 12.80 4.09 -16.74
CA SER A 59 13.83 4.94 -16.14
C SER A 59 14.80 5.46 -17.20
N ASP A 60 14.87 6.78 -17.34
CA ASP A 60 15.86 7.47 -18.16
C ASP A 60 16.99 7.98 -17.27
N TYR A 61 18.17 7.35 -17.38
CA TYR A 61 19.37 7.71 -16.60
C TYR A 61 20.33 8.63 -17.36
N ARG A 62 19.91 9.22 -18.49
CA ARG A 62 20.74 10.18 -19.21
C ARG A 62 21.04 11.39 -18.32
N ILE A 63 22.26 11.91 -18.42
CA ILE A 63 22.66 13.15 -17.77
C ILE A 63 21.90 14.30 -18.45
N VAL A 64 21.09 15.02 -17.68
CA VAL A 64 20.33 16.17 -18.17
C VAL A 64 21.14 17.44 -17.93
N ASP A 65 21.78 17.97 -18.97
CA ASP A 65 22.61 19.18 -18.89
C ASP A 65 21.78 20.49 -18.85
N SER A 66 20.49 20.43 -19.22
CA SER A 66 19.53 21.51 -19.03
C SER A 66 18.10 20.96 -19.05
N LEU A 67 17.20 21.55 -18.27
CA LEU A 67 15.76 21.27 -18.39
C LEU A 67 15.30 21.88 -19.72
N GLY A 68 15.12 21.04 -20.73
CA GLY A 68 14.54 21.45 -22.02
C GLY A 68 13.18 22.12 -21.82
N LYS A 69 12.71 22.90 -22.81
CA LYS A 69 11.41 23.57 -22.74
C LYS A 69 10.25 22.60 -22.47
N ASP A 70 10.41 21.34 -22.86
CA ASP A 70 9.41 20.29 -22.74
C ASP A 70 9.67 19.33 -21.55
N ALA A 71 10.62 19.62 -20.66
CA ALA A 71 11.03 18.71 -19.59
C ALA A 71 9.89 18.30 -18.64
N LEU A 72 8.94 19.20 -18.36
CA LEU A 72 7.77 18.87 -17.55
C LEU A 72 6.75 18.01 -18.30
N ILE A 73 6.62 18.20 -19.61
CA ILE A 73 5.75 17.38 -20.47
C ILE A 73 6.33 15.96 -20.56
N GLU A 74 7.64 15.83 -20.81
CA GLU A 74 8.32 14.54 -20.84
C GLU A 74 8.19 13.81 -19.49
N ARG A 75 8.34 14.52 -18.37
CA ARG A 75 8.11 13.95 -17.03
C ARG A 75 6.66 13.49 -16.84
N ALA A 76 5.68 14.28 -17.27
CA ALA A 76 4.26 13.91 -17.20
C ALA A 76 3.99 12.61 -17.96
N ASP A 77 4.54 12.48 -19.17
CA ASP A 77 4.37 11.27 -19.99
C ASP A 77 5.04 10.05 -19.36
N LEU A 78 6.20 10.20 -18.71
CA LEU A 78 6.83 9.13 -17.94
C LEU A 78 5.96 8.71 -16.74
N VAL A 79 5.40 9.67 -15.99
CA VAL A 79 4.48 9.40 -14.88
C VAL A 79 3.26 8.63 -15.37
N ASP A 80 2.68 9.02 -16.50
CA ASP A 80 1.51 8.34 -17.05
C ASP A 80 1.81 6.91 -17.46
N ARG A 81 2.91 6.69 -18.20
CA ARG A 81 3.33 5.33 -18.58
C ARG A 81 3.62 4.47 -17.36
N ALA A 82 4.23 5.04 -16.32
CA ALA A 82 4.44 4.32 -15.07
C ALA A 82 3.11 3.99 -14.36
N THR A 83 2.14 4.91 -14.40
CA THR A 83 0.80 4.73 -13.82
C THR A 83 -0.02 3.69 -14.57
N ASP A 84 0.11 3.61 -15.91
CA ASP A 84 -0.54 2.59 -16.74
C ASP A 84 -0.19 1.16 -16.29
N THR A 85 1.05 0.92 -15.86
CA THR A 85 1.48 -0.40 -15.37
C THR A 85 0.73 -0.80 -14.08
N ILE A 86 0.34 0.18 -13.27
CA ILE A 86 -0.42 -0.01 -12.03
C ILE A 86 -1.88 -0.31 -12.38
N GLU A 87 -2.48 0.58 -13.17
CA GLU A 87 -3.86 0.45 -13.65
C GLU A 87 -4.11 -0.88 -14.35
N SER A 88 -3.13 -1.38 -15.10
CA SER A 88 -3.20 -2.67 -15.79
C SER A 88 -3.38 -3.85 -14.83
N PHE A 89 -2.56 -3.96 -13.77
CA PHE A 89 -2.73 -5.06 -12.81
C PHE A 89 -3.98 -4.87 -11.96
N VAL A 90 -4.38 -3.64 -11.63
CA VAL A 90 -5.62 -3.36 -10.87
C VAL A 90 -6.82 -3.87 -11.65
N LYS A 91 -6.91 -3.55 -12.95
CA LYS A 91 -7.97 -4.05 -13.85
C LYS A 91 -7.99 -5.57 -13.95
N GLU A 92 -6.82 -6.20 -13.95
CA GLU A 92 -6.70 -7.66 -13.97
C GLU A 92 -7.19 -8.30 -12.66
N PHE A 93 -6.76 -7.77 -11.52
CA PHE A 93 -7.15 -8.26 -10.20
C PHE A 93 -8.65 -8.10 -9.94
N ARG A 94 -9.28 -7.03 -10.44
CA ARG A 94 -10.75 -6.87 -10.38
C ARG A 94 -11.52 -8.00 -11.07
N ARG A 95 -10.94 -8.64 -12.08
CA ARG A 95 -11.58 -9.76 -12.81
C ARG A 95 -11.44 -11.09 -12.10
N THR A 96 -10.44 -11.20 -11.22
CA THR A 96 -10.13 -12.43 -10.50
C THR A 96 -9.80 -12.06 -9.07
N LEU A 97 -10.79 -12.12 -8.18
CA LEU A 97 -10.56 -11.90 -6.74
C LEU A 97 -10.13 -13.21 -6.07
N PRO A 98 -9.60 -13.16 -4.83
CA PRO A 98 -9.43 -14.35 -3.99
C PRO A 98 -10.70 -15.20 -3.91
N THR A 99 -10.55 -16.49 -3.65
CA THR A 99 -11.70 -17.40 -3.50
C THR A 99 -12.30 -17.37 -2.10
N ASP A 100 -11.52 -17.01 -1.08
CA ASP A 100 -11.99 -16.92 0.30
C ASP A 100 -12.82 -15.63 0.55
N PRO A 101 -13.88 -15.67 1.39
CA PRO A 101 -14.75 -14.51 1.61
C PRO A 101 -14.02 -13.27 2.11
N LYS A 102 -13.11 -13.42 3.08
CA LYS A 102 -12.33 -12.32 3.66
C LYS A 102 -11.41 -11.70 2.60
N GLY A 103 -10.72 -12.52 1.81
CA GLY A 103 -9.88 -12.10 0.70
C GLY A 103 -10.64 -11.31 -0.35
N ARG A 104 -11.85 -11.73 -0.75
CA ARG A 104 -12.67 -10.97 -1.70
C ARG A 104 -12.99 -9.56 -1.21
N GLU A 105 -13.36 -9.44 0.05
CA GLU A 105 -13.67 -8.15 0.68
C GLU A 105 -12.42 -7.28 0.77
N LEU A 106 -11.35 -7.79 1.41
CA LEU A 106 -10.16 -7.00 1.68
C LEU A 106 -9.39 -6.63 0.40
N VAL A 107 -9.26 -7.55 -0.55
CA VAL A 107 -8.65 -7.22 -1.86
C VAL A 107 -9.52 -6.23 -2.61
N GLY A 108 -10.85 -6.30 -2.52
CA GLY A 108 -11.75 -5.31 -3.10
C GLY A 108 -11.44 -3.89 -2.59
N LEU A 109 -11.38 -3.72 -1.28
CA LEU A 109 -11.06 -2.45 -0.63
C LEU A 109 -9.64 -1.97 -0.97
N TRP A 110 -8.66 -2.87 -0.98
CA TRP A 110 -7.28 -2.55 -1.35
C TRP A 110 -7.15 -2.11 -2.82
N LEU A 111 -7.97 -2.67 -3.71
CA LEU A 111 -8.04 -2.20 -5.10
C LEU A 111 -8.76 -0.86 -5.21
N ASP A 112 -9.72 -0.55 -4.33
CA ASP A 112 -10.37 0.78 -4.29
C ASP A 112 -9.35 1.85 -3.88
N ASP A 113 -8.50 1.55 -2.89
CA ASP A 113 -7.37 2.40 -2.50
C ASP A 113 -6.41 2.64 -3.69
N TYR A 114 -6.13 1.60 -4.47
CA TYR A 114 -5.28 1.75 -5.66
C TYR A 114 -5.87 2.69 -6.72
N GLU A 115 -7.19 2.69 -6.93
CA GLU A 115 -7.84 3.60 -7.87
C GLU A 115 -7.70 5.07 -7.43
N ILE A 116 -7.76 5.35 -6.13
CA ILE A 116 -7.49 6.69 -5.58
C ILE A 116 -6.01 7.06 -5.84
N TYR A 117 -5.07 6.16 -5.52
CA TYR A 117 -3.65 6.41 -5.76
C TYR A 117 -3.33 6.62 -7.26
N ILE A 118 -4.00 5.90 -8.16
CA ILE A 118 -3.91 6.11 -9.60
C ILE A 118 -4.41 7.52 -9.96
N ALA A 119 -5.57 7.93 -9.42
CA ALA A 119 -6.12 9.26 -9.68
C ALA A 119 -5.17 10.38 -9.23
N ASP A 120 -4.58 10.28 -8.03
CA ASP A 120 -3.57 11.23 -7.52
C ASP A 120 -2.39 11.35 -8.49
N ARG A 121 -1.89 10.22 -9.02
CA ARG A 121 -0.79 10.21 -10.00
C ARG A 121 -1.15 10.85 -11.34
N ARG A 122 -2.39 10.68 -11.80
CA ARG A 122 -2.91 11.33 -13.02
C ARG A 122 -3.08 12.83 -12.83
N GLU A 123 -3.55 13.26 -11.67
CA GLU A 123 -3.62 14.68 -11.34
C GLU A 123 -2.22 15.30 -11.35
N PHE A 124 -1.25 14.60 -10.75
CA PHE A 124 0.14 15.04 -10.77
C PHE A 124 0.71 15.17 -12.19
N SER A 125 0.49 14.19 -13.08
CA SER A 125 0.94 14.28 -14.48
C SER A 125 0.25 15.44 -15.22
N ASN A 126 -1.04 15.68 -14.97
CA ASN A 126 -1.75 16.82 -15.55
C ASN A 126 -1.21 18.17 -15.08
N ASN A 127 -0.86 18.30 -13.80
CA ASN A 127 -0.24 19.50 -13.24
C ASN A 127 1.11 19.82 -13.92
N LEU A 128 1.94 18.80 -14.13
CA LEU A 128 3.21 18.96 -14.84
C LEU A 128 3.01 19.51 -16.27
N ARG A 129 1.97 19.04 -16.99
CA ARG A 129 1.67 19.50 -18.37
C ARG A 129 1.31 20.98 -18.45
N ILE A 130 0.72 21.54 -17.39
CA ILE A 130 0.37 22.97 -17.31
C ILE A 130 1.43 23.80 -16.60
N GLY A 131 2.61 23.22 -16.32
CA GLY A 131 3.76 23.91 -15.73
C GLY A 131 3.79 23.94 -14.21
N ILE A 132 2.85 23.26 -13.53
CA ILE A 132 2.83 23.14 -12.07
C ILE A 132 3.74 21.99 -11.66
N ASN A 133 4.90 22.31 -11.09
CA ASN A 133 5.91 21.35 -10.66
C ASN A 133 6.04 21.34 -9.13
N GLU A 134 4.96 20.95 -8.46
CA GLU A 134 4.96 20.74 -7.01
C GLU A 134 5.46 19.34 -6.65
N ARG A 135 5.59 19.05 -5.35
CA ARG A 135 5.86 17.68 -4.92
C ARG A 135 4.61 16.83 -5.14
N PHE A 136 4.81 15.55 -5.43
CA PHE A 136 3.70 14.61 -5.48
C PHE A 136 3.01 14.54 -4.11
N ALA A 137 1.70 14.72 -4.11
CA ALA A 137 0.86 14.64 -2.93
C ALA A 137 -0.14 13.50 -3.13
N GLU A 138 -0.32 12.72 -2.07
CA GLU A 138 -1.27 11.62 -2.04
C GLU A 138 -2.48 12.00 -1.19
N THR A 139 -3.63 11.44 -1.51
CA THR A 139 -4.81 11.49 -0.67
C THR A 139 -4.46 10.95 0.73
N PRO A 140 -4.63 11.73 1.82
CA PRO A 140 -4.31 11.26 3.17
C PRO A 140 -5.45 10.40 3.71
N ILE A 141 -5.10 9.26 4.32
CA ILE A 141 -6.03 8.40 5.06
C ILE A 141 -5.53 8.27 6.50
N ASP A 142 -6.39 8.64 7.45
CA ASP A 142 -6.06 8.65 8.89
C ASP A 142 -4.77 9.42 9.23
N GLY A 143 -4.48 10.47 8.46
CA GLY A 143 -3.29 11.31 8.62
C GLY A 143 -1.99 10.71 8.04
N LEU A 144 -2.06 9.59 7.32
CA LEU A 144 -0.94 8.96 6.63
C LEU A 144 -1.12 9.00 5.11
N PRO A 145 -0.04 8.95 4.32
CA PRO A 145 -0.14 8.75 2.87
C PRO A 145 -0.89 7.45 2.55
N LEU A 146 -1.77 7.48 1.55
CA LEU A 146 -2.52 6.30 1.11
C LEU A 146 -1.60 5.14 0.72
N SER A 147 -0.43 5.43 0.13
CA SER A 147 0.56 4.41 -0.21
C SER A 147 1.02 3.57 0.97
N GLU A 148 1.05 4.11 2.20
CA GLU A 148 1.40 3.35 3.40
C GLU A 148 0.35 2.27 3.72
N LYS A 149 -0.94 2.61 3.58
CA LYS A 149 -2.05 1.66 3.75
C LYS A 149 -1.96 0.53 2.71
N ILE A 150 -1.77 0.91 1.44
CA ILE A 150 -1.62 -0.05 0.33
C ILE A 150 -0.40 -0.95 0.54
N ALA A 151 0.74 -0.38 0.96
CA ALA A 151 1.98 -1.09 1.19
C ALA A 151 1.90 -2.06 2.37
N THR A 152 1.22 -1.66 3.45
CA THR A 152 0.99 -2.50 4.63
C THR A 152 0.17 -3.73 4.27
N PHE A 153 -0.95 -3.56 3.55
CA PHE A 153 -1.77 -4.68 3.09
C PHE A 153 -0.95 -5.67 2.22
N ALA A 154 -0.17 -5.13 1.29
CA ALA A 154 0.68 -5.94 0.42
C ALA A 154 1.76 -6.70 1.22
N ALA A 155 2.38 -6.06 2.22
CA ALA A 155 3.37 -6.69 3.09
C ALA A 155 2.79 -7.84 3.92
N ASP A 156 1.65 -7.60 4.57
CA ASP A 156 0.96 -8.59 5.41
C ASP A 156 0.57 -9.84 4.62
N ASN A 157 0.33 -9.67 3.32
CA ASN A 157 -0.09 -10.74 2.41
C ASN A 157 1.04 -11.33 1.56
N GLU A 158 2.30 -11.01 1.85
CA GLU A 158 3.49 -11.52 1.14
C GLU A 158 3.57 -11.10 -0.34
N MET A 159 2.90 -10.01 -0.70
CA MET A 159 2.84 -9.43 -2.05
C MET A 159 3.76 -8.22 -2.17
N SER A 160 5.04 -8.36 -1.78
CA SER A 160 5.98 -7.23 -1.68
C SER A 160 6.18 -6.42 -2.97
N TYR A 161 5.98 -7.01 -4.15
CA TYR A 161 6.07 -6.30 -5.43
C TYR A 161 4.80 -5.53 -5.78
N CYS A 162 3.69 -5.83 -5.10
CA CYS A 162 2.44 -5.09 -5.19
C CYS A 162 2.39 -3.88 -4.25
N LYS A 163 3.52 -3.46 -3.66
CA LYS A 163 3.62 -2.17 -2.98
C LYS A 163 3.61 -1.03 -4.01
N PRO A 164 3.04 0.15 -3.68
CA PRO A 164 3.14 1.32 -4.54
C PRO A 164 4.59 1.65 -4.88
N PRO A 165 4.87 2.13 -6.11
CA PRO A 165 6.19 2.61 -6.45
C PRO A 165 6.53 3.88 -5.66
N ILE A 166 7.80 4.02 -5.28
CA ILE A 166 8.37 5.21 -4.62
C ILE A 166 9.00 6.18 -5.63
N ASP A 167 8.62 6.07 -6.90
CA ASP A 167 9.21 6.80 -8.03
C ASP A 167 8.93 8.31 -8.01
N LEU A 168 7.93 8.73 -7.24
CA LEU A 168 7.53 10.15 -7.08
C LEU A 168 7.74 10.69 -5.67
N SER A 169 8.17 9.85 -4.73
CA SER A 169 8.32 10.19 -3.31
C SER A 169 9.71 10.81 -3.07
N ILE A 170 9.83 12.15 -3.05
CA ILE A 170 11.09 12.90 -2.82
C ILE A 170 10.88 14.14 -1.92
#